data_AF-M0MFT2-F1
#
_entry.id   AF-M0MFT2-F1
#
_cell.length_a   1.000
_cell.length_b   1.000
_cell.length_c   1.000
_cell.angle_alpha   90.00
_cell.angle_beta   90.00
_cell.angle_gamma   90.00
#
_symmetry.space_group_name_H-M   'P 1'
#
loop_
_entity.id
_entity.type
_entity.pdbx_description
1 polymer ?
#
loop_
_entity_poly.entity_id
_entity_poly.type
_entity_poly.pdbx_seq_one_letter_code
_entity_poly.pdbx_strand_id
1 'polypeptide(L)' 'METGMIDLDSLAGGIDLQATLESGQSFCWHREDGRTYERSAVSGGSAWYTTVLPREFSGEHEVVRVRQTDGGLEWQ' A
#
# COMPACT_ATOMS: atom_id res chain seq x y z
N MET A 1 15.67 -4.92 2.69
CA MET A 1 14.41 -4.21 2.94
C MET A 1 14.76 -2.75 3.02
N GLU A 2 14.77 -2.15 1.85
CA GLU A 2 15.01 -0.72 1.67
C GLU A 2 13.80 0.05 2.21
N THR A 3 13.94 1.35 2.48
CA THR A 3 12.79 2.14 2.95
C THR A 3 12.74 3.46 2.23
N GLY A 4 11.55 4.03 2.10
CA GLY A 4 11.39 5.33 1.51
C GLY A 4 10.01 5.92 1.72
N MET A 5 9.85 7.13 1.18
CA MET A 5 8.61 7.87 1.19
C MET A 5 8.39 8.48 -0.19
N ILE A 6 7.17 8.34 -0.71
CA ILE A 6 6.72 9.00 -1.93
C ILE A 6 5.77 10.11 -1.50
N ASP A 7 6.07 11.35 -1.91
CA ASP A 7 5.20 12.49 -1.70
C ASP A 7 3.92 12.32 -2.53
N LEU A 8 2.75 12.38 -1.89
CA LEU A 8 1.46 12.23 -2.55
C LEU A 8 1.20 13.38 -3.55
N ASP A 9 1.71 14.58 -3.26
CA ASP A 9 1.54 15.74 -4.14
C ASP A 9 2.36 15.60 -5.43
N SER A 10 3.34 14.70 -5.45
CA SER A 10 4.11 14.38 -6.66
C SER A 10 3.36 13.45 -7.64
N LEU A 11 2.26 12.81 -7.19
CA LEU A 11 1.48 11.87 -7.99
C LEU A 11 0.37 12.60 -8.75
N ALA A 12 0.46 12.64 -10.08
CA ALA A 12 -0.57 13.22 -10.92
C ALA A 12 -1.91 12.48 -10.75
N GLY A 13 -2.88 13.13 -10.09
CA GLY A 13 -4.19 12.55 -9.76
C GLY A 13 -4.33 12.06 -8.32
N GLY A 14 -3.25 12.07 -7.55
CA GLY A 14 -3.21 11.58 -6.17
C GLY A 14 -3.48 10.09 -6.04
N ILE A 15 -3.53 9.61 -4.80
CA ILE A 15 -3.91 8.23 -4.46
C ILE A 15 -4.51 8.18 -3.06
N ASP A 16 -5.54 7.35 -2.91
CA ASP A 16 -5.99 6.84 -1.62
C ASP A 16 -5.72 5.34 -1.60
N LEU A 17 -4.73 4.93 -0.81
CA LEU A 17 -4.23 3.56 -0.75
C LEU A 17 -5.28 2.59 -0.22
N GLN A 18 -6.02 2.97 0.83
CA GLN A 18 -7.06 2.11 1.39
C GLN A 18 -8.18 1.92 0.37
N ALA A 19 -8.70 3.01 -0.21
CA ALA A 19 -9.74 2.94 -1.21
C ALA A 19 -9.27 2.15 -2.43
N THR A 20 -7.98 2.27 -2.77
CA THR A 20 -7.40 1.54 -3.88
C THR A 20 -7.38 0.04 -3.62
N LEU A 21 -6.82 -0.40 -2.49
CA LEU A 21 -6.59 -1.81 -2.20
C LEU A 21 -7.85 -2.53 -1.70
N GLU A 22 -8.78 -1.83 -1.05
CA GLU A 22 -10.02 -2.38 -0.50
C GLU A 22 -11.24 -2.18 -1.44
N SER A 23 -11.04 -1.70 -2.68
CA SER A 23 -12.12 -1.65 -3.70
C SER A 23 -12.31 -2.95 -4.48
N GLY A 24 -11.37 -3.90 -4.36
CA GLY A 24 -11.37 -5.15 -5.13
C GLY A 24 -10.83 -5.03 -6.56
N GLN A 25 -10.31 -3.86 -6.96
CA GLN A 25 -9.71 -3.66 -8.29
C GLN A 25 -8.30 -4.25 -8.44
N SER A 26 -7.64 -4.58 -7.33
CA SER A 26 -6.28 -5.12 -7.27
C SER A 26 -6.23 -6.36 -6.39
N PHE A 27 -5.46 -7.35 -6.83
CA PHE A 27 -5.26 -8.63 -6.13
C PHE A 27 -3.79 -8.73 -5.65
N CYS A 28 -3.49 -9.67 -4.74
CA CYS A 28 -2.16 -9.91 -4.16
C CYS A 28 -1.67 -8.89 -3.11
N TRP A 29 -2.57 -8.11 -2.52
CA TRP A 29 -2.28 -7.28 -1.34
C TRP A 29 -2.92 -7.86 -0.09
N HIS A 30 -2.22 -7.78 1.04
CA HIS A 30 -2.72 -8.19 2.34
C HIS A 30 -2.56 -7.07 3.36
N ARG A 31 -3.62 -6.77 4.11
CA ARG A 31 -3.55 -5.81 5.22
C ARG A 31 -2.95 -6.50 6.44
N GLU A 32 -1.87 -5.96 7.00
CA GLU A 32 -1.08 -6.65 8.05
C GLU A 32 -1.87 -6.90 9.34
N ASP A 33 -2.88 -6.09 9.66
CA ASP A 33 -3.72 -6.27 10.85
C ASP A 33 -4.82 -7.34 10.67
N GLY A 34 -4.95 -7.92 9.46
CA GLY A 34 -5.94 -8.94 9.12
C GLY A 34 -7.38 -8.43 8.96
N ARG A 35 -7.61 -7.11 9.04
CA ARG A 35 -8.95 -6.50 9.10
C ARG A 35 -9.39 -5.88 7.79
N THR A 36 -8.96 -6.46 6.67
CA THR A 36 -9.38 -5.99 5.33
C THR A 36 -10.90 -6.03 5.23
N TYR A 37 -11.52 -4.94 4.76
CA TYR A 37 -12.97 -4.80 4.60
C TYR A 37 -13.81 -4.74 5.89
N GLU A 38 -13.20 -4.68 7.08
CA GLU A 38 -13.97 -4.55 8.34
C GLU A 38 -14.51 -3.13 8.58
N ARG A 39 -13.95 -2.11 7.92
CA ARG A 39 -14.44 -0.73 8.03
C ARG A 39 -15.42 -0.41 6.91
N SER A 40 -16.52 0.24 7.29
CA SER A 40 -17.44 0.86 6.33
C SER A 40 -16.84 2.10 5.64
N ALA A 41 -15.87 2.74 6.29
CA ALA A 41 -15.10 3.84 5.68
C ALA A 41 -14.02 3.26 4.75
N VAL A 42 -14.11 3.63 3.48
CA VAL A 42 -13.21 3.19 2.40
C VAL A 42 -11.92 4.00 2.30
N SER A 43 -11.72 4.99 3.19
CA SER A 43 -10.58 5.92 3.18
C SER A 43 -10.18 6.35 4.60
N GLY A 44 -9.01 6.99 4.70
CA GLY A 44 -8.51 7.61 5.94
C GLY A 44 -7.85 6.63 6.92
N GLY A 45 -7.62 5.38 6.51
CA GLY A 45 -6.80 4.42 7.24
C GLY A 45 -5.30 4.60 6.98
N SER A 46 -4.49 4.27 7.98
CA SER A 46 -3.03 4.26 7.90
C SER A 46 -2.44 2.85 8.13
N ALA A 47 -3.22 1.83 7.78
CA ALA A 47 -2.82 0.43 7.94
C ALA A 47 -1.67 0.10 6.98
N TRP A 48 -0.83 -0.86 7.38
CA TRP A 48 0.17 -1.44 6.49
C TRP A 48 -0.47 -2.48 5.59
N TYR A 49 -0.13 -2.42 4.31
CA TYR A 49 -0.49 -3.40 3.30
C TYR A 49 0.78 -3.98 2.72
N THR A 50 0.79 -5.28 2.49
CA THR A 50 1.98 -6.02 2.07
C THR A 50 1.70 -6.79 0.79
N THR A 51 2.68 -6.84 -0.09
CA THR A 51 2.69 -7.64 -1.31
C THR A 51 4.06 -8.29 -1.52
N VAL A 52 4.16 -9.17 -2.51
CA VAL A 52 5.42 -9.81 -2.92
C VAL A 52 5.75 -9.34 -4.32
N LEU A 53 6.90 -8.68 -4.48
CA LEU A 53 7.43 -8.31 -5.77
C LEU A 53 7.81 -9.56 -6.59
N PRO A 54 7.42 -9.62 -7.87
CA PRO A 54 7.96 -10.60 -8.80
C PRO A 54 9.48 -10.43 -8.98
N ARG A 55 10.18 -11.53 -9.25
CA ARG A 55 11.66 -11.55 -9.41
C ARG A 55 12.14 -10.64 -10.54
N GLU A 56 11.28 -10.32 -11.50
CA GLU A 56 11.57 -9.46 -12.64
C GLU A 56 11.90 -8.01 -12.23
N PHE A 57 11.50 -7.58 -11.02
CA PHE A 57 11.75 -6.22 -10.54
C PHE A 57 13.07 -6.07 -9.77
N SER A 58 13.49 -7.06 -8.98
CA SER A 58 14.67 -6.96 -8.11
C SER A 58 15.65 -8.15 -8.20
N GLY A 59 15.38 -9.15 -9.03
CA GLY A 59 16.17 -10.37 -9.19
C GLY A 59 15.79 -11.50 -8.21
N GLU A 60 15.16 -11.17 -7.10
CA GLU A 60 14.66 -12.08 -6.06
C GLU A 60 13.20 -11.76 -5.73
N HIS A 61 12.50 -12.66 -5.03
CA HIS A 61 11.20 -12.31 -4.45
C HIS A 61 11.44 -11.43 -3.22
N GLU A 62 10.83 -10.26 -3.20
CA GLU A 62 10.93 -9.34 -2.06
C GLU A 62 9.54 -9.00 -1.53
N VAL A 63 9.43 -8.92 -0.21
CA VAL A 63 8.21 -8.46 0.44
C VAL A 63 8.28 -6.94 0.53
N VAL A 64 7.27 -6.26 0.01
CA VAL A 64 7.12 -4.81 0.15
C VAL A 64 5.88 -4.55 0.97
N ARG A 65 6.01 -3.67 1.96
CA ARG A 65 4.90 -3.13 2.73
C ARG A 65 4.79 -1.64 2.48
N VAL A 66 3.57 -1.15 2.41
CA VAL A 66 3.25 0.26 2.17
C VAL A 66 2.12 0.71 3.09
N ARG A 67 2.18 1.95 3.53
CA ARG A 67 1.04 2.64 4.17
C ARG A 67 0.96 4.07 3.68
N GLN A 68 -0.26 4.62 3.72
CA GLN A 68 -0.47 6.05 3.54
C GLN A 68 -0.54 6.72 4.90
N THR A 69 0.16 7.84 5.04
CA THR A 69 0.09 8.75 6.20
C THR A 69 -0.15 10.17 5.70
N ASP A 70 -0.35 11.12 6.62
CA ASP A 70 -0.45 12.54 6.26
C ASP A 70 0.82 13.07 5.56
N GLY A 71 1.96 12.40 5.74
CA GLY A 71 3.25 12.79 5.16
C GLY A 71 3.57 12.16 3.80
N GLY A 72 2.80 11.16 3.35
CA GLY A 72 3.04 10.50 2.07
C GLY A 72 2.71 9.01 2.05
N LEU A 73 3.17 8.33 1.00
CA LEU A 73 3.24 6.86 0.96
C LEU A 73 4.58 6.40 1.52
N GLU A 74 4.55 5.82 2.71
CA GLU A 74 5.71 5.18 3.32
C GLU A 74 5.81 3.74 2.85
N TRP A 75 7.01 3.30 2.50
CA TRP A 75 7.25 1.92 2.10
C TRP A 75 8.52 1.35 2.72
N GLN A 76 8.52 0.03 2.88
CA GLN A 76 9.63 -0.78 3.36
C GLN A 76 9.66 -2.09 2.56
#